data_AF-A0A9E3DB22-F1
#
_entry.id   AF-A0A9E3DB22-F1
#
_cell.length_a   1.000
_cell.length_b   1.000
_cell.length_c   1.000
_cell.angle_alpha   90.00
_cell.angle_beta   90.00
_cell.angle_gamma   90.00
#
_symmetry.space_group_name_H-M   'P 1'
#
loop_
_entity.id
_entity.type
_entity.pdbx_description
1 polymer ?
#
loop_
_entity_poly.entity_id
_entity_poly.type
_entity_poly.pdbx_seq_one_letter_code
_entity_poly.pdbx_strand_id
1 'polypeptide(L)'
;MLLQQSRAAGVDYIPTLRAADHGDDAALKSLFELTGSSHFTTDAEQCHIEALAELLNRLGDREFSIALSAESAEIRRAVVNGLVIELDNGPGADASRAAFAEKYPYTAATISP
;
A
#
# COMPACT_ATOMS: atom_id res chain seq x y z
N MET A 1 -8.85 3.99 -11.39
CA MET A 1 -9.84 4.33 -10.34
C MET A 1 -9.13 4.72 -9.04
N LEU A 2 -8.27 3.85 -8.48
CA LEU A 2 -7.44 4.13 -7.31
C LEU A 2 -6.74 5.51 -7.37
N LEU A 3 -5.95 5.79 -8.41
CA LEU A 3 -5.20 7.05 -8.54
C LEU A 3 -6.07 8.31 -8.44
N GLN A 4 -7.27 8.28 -9.00
CA GLN A 4 -8.19 9.41 -8.97
C GLN A 4 -8.76 9.61 -7.56
N GLN A 5 -9.12 8.52 -6.88
CA GLN A 5 -9.67 8.55 -5.52
C GLN A 5 -8.61 8.95 -4.49
N SER A 6 -7.39 8.45 -4.62
CA SER A 6 -6.25 8.88 -3.79
C SER A 6 -5.97 10.38 -3.96
N ARG A 7 -6.01 10.88 -5.20
CA ARG A 7 -5.84 12.31 -5.46
C ARG A 7 -6.98 13.15 -4.88
N ALA A 8 -8.21 12.65 -4.91
CA ALA A 8 -9.35 13.31 -4.26
C ALA A 8 -9.18 13.38 -2.73
N ALA A 9 -8.48 12.41 -2.15
CA ALA A 9 -8.04 12.41 -0.75
C ALA A 9 -6.74 13.21 -0.50
N GLY A 10 -6.20 13.90 -1.52
CA GLY A 10 -4.99 14.72 -1.40
C GLY A 10 -3.67 13.97 -1.50
N VAL A 11 -3.69 12.67 -1.83
CA VAL A 11 -2.49 11.83 -1.93
C VAL A 11 -2.11 11.61 -3.40
N ASP A 12 -0.89 11.98 -3.78
CA ASP A 12 -0.33 11.59 -5.08
C ASP A 12 0.20 10.15 -5.02
N TYR A 13 -0.70 9.22 -5.29
CA TYR A 13 -0.54 7.82 -4.91
C TYR A 13 0.76 7.16 -5.40
N ILE A 14 1.12 7.34 -6.68
CA ILE A 14 2.31 6.68 -7.24
C ILE A 14 3.59 7.23 -6.59
N PRO A 15 3.87 8.54 -6.57
CA PRO A 15 5.01 9.08 -5.84
C PRO A 15 5.08 8.66 -4.37
N THR A 16 3.95 8.69 -3.65
CA THR A 16 3.90 8.25 -2.25
C THR A 16 4.26 6.78 -2.10
N LEU A 17 3.71 5.90 -2.96
CA LEU A 17 4.05 4.48 -2.96
C LEU A 17 5.55 4.24 -3.21
N ARG A 18 6.14 4.99 -4.15
CA ARG A 18 7.58 4.90 -4.42
C ARG A 18 8.44 5.33 -3.25
N ALA A 19 8.07 6.41 -2.57
CA ALA A 19 8.80 6.89 -1.40
C ALA A 19 8.71 5.87 -0.25
N ALA A 20 7.52 5.33 0.02
CA ALA A 20 7.31 4.28 1.01
C ALA A 20 8.16 3.03 0.73
N ASP A 21 8.25 2.61 -0.54
CA ASP A 21 9.09 1.48 -0.98
C ASP A 21 10.60 1.69 -0.73
N HIS A 22 11.04 2.96 -0.60
CA HIS A 22 12.41 3.31 -0.22
C HIS A 22 12.58 3.56 1.29
N GLY A 23 11.58 3.23 2.11
CA GLY A 23 11.63 3.38 3.56
C GLY A 23 11.25 4.78 4.08
N ASP A 24 10.54 5.59 3.29
CA ASP A 24 10.01 6.87 3.78
C ASP A 24 8.79 6.64 4.71
N ASP A 25 9.00 6.80 6.01
CA ASP A 25 7.98 6.66 7.04
C ASP A 25 6.78 7.60 6.86
N ALA A 26 7.00 8.83 6.37
CA ALA A 26 5.92 9.79 6.15
C ALA A 26 5.05 9.35 4.97
N ALA A 27 5.66 8.77 3.94
CA ALA A 27 4.94 8.20 2.82
C ALA A 27 4.14 6.94 3.22
N LEU A 28 4.72 6.04 4.02
CA LEU A 28 4.01 4.89 4.60
C LEU A 28 2.78 5.34 5.39
N LYS A 29 2.96 6.33 6.25
CA LYS A 29 1.88 6.93 7.03
C LYS A 29 0.75 7.46 6.14
N SER A 30 1.06 8.23 5.10
CA SER A 30 0.03 8.74 4.17
C SER A 30 -0.75 7.61 3.50
N LEU A 31 -0.12 6.46 3.22
CA LEU A 31 -0.81 5.29 2.69
C LEU A 31 -1.72 4.63 3.74
N PHE A 32 -1.28 4.52 5.01
CA PHE A 32 -2.11 3.97 6.09
C PHE A 32 -3.33 4.85 6.38
N GLU A 33 -3.15 6.17 6.45
CA GLU A 33 -4.25 7.12 6.62
C GLU A 33 -5.27 6.99 5.49
N LEU A 34 -4.80 6.73 4.27
CA LEU A 34 -5.66 6.52 3.12
C LEU A 34 -6.53 5.27 3.27
N THR A 35 -6.03 4.20 3.90
CA THR A 35 -6.83 3.00 4.24
C THR A 35 -8.01 3.33 5.17
N GLY A 36 -7.81 4.23 6.14
CA GLY A 36 -8.85 4.63 7.10
C GLY A 36 -9.86 5.65 6.55
N SER A 37 -9.55 6.29 5.43
CA SER A 37 -10.28 7.48 4.95
C SER A 37 -11.64 7.21 4.27
N SER A 38 -12.04 5.94 4.11
CA SER A 38 -13.33 5.53 3.50
C SER A 38 -13.58 6.07 2.07
N HIS A 39 -12.54 6.54 1.37
CA HIS A 39 -12.67 7.16 0.05
C HIS A 39 -12.70 6.18 -1.13
N PHE A 40 -12.51 4.89 -0.85
CA PHE A 40 -12.36 3.89 -1.89
C PHE A 40 -13.66 3.16 -2.21
N THR A 41 -13.87 2.96 -3.51
CA THR A 41 -14.71 1.87 -4.01
C THR A 41 -14.02 0.54 -3.71
N THR A 42 -14.77 -0.56 -3.58
CA THR A 42 -14.25 -1.90 -3.25
C THR A 42 -13.03 -2.31 -4.08
N ASP A 43 -13.06 -2.16 -5.41
CA ASP A 43 -11.91 -2.54 -6.25
C ASP A 43 -10.66 -1.66 -6.00
N ALA A 44 -10.84 -0.39 -5.66
CA ALA A 44 -9.74 0.52 -5.36
C ALA A 44 -9.15 0.23 -3.98
N GLU A 45 -10.00 -0.11 -3.02
CA GLU A 45 -9.60 -0.57 -1.70
C GLU A 45 -8.77 -1.84 -1.81
N GLN A 46 -9.22 -2.83 -2.59
CA GLN A 46 -8.47 -4.06 -2.82
C GLN A 46 -7.09 -3.78 -3.44
N CYS A 47 -7.02 -2.99 -4.52
CA CYS A 47 -5.73 -2.60 -5.12
C CYS A 47 -4.80 -1.87 -4.12
N HIS A 48 -5.37 -1.08 -3.22
CA HIS A 48 -4.61 -0.36 -2.20
C HIS A 48 -4.05 -1.30 -1.13
N ILE A 49 -4.86 -2.27 -0.67
CA ILE A 49 -4.44 -3.29 0.29
C ILE A 49 -3.37 -4.21 -0.32
N GLU A 50 -3.51 -4.62 -1.59
CA GLU A 50 -2.48 -5.36 -2.33
C GLU A 50 -1.13 -4.62 -2.30
N ALA A 51 -1.14 -3.30 -2.57
CA ALA A 51 0.08 -2.48 -2.50
C ALA A 51 0.69 -2.43 -1.10
N LEU A 52 -0.12 -2.36 -0.04
CA LEU A 52 0.35 -2.40 1.34
C LEU A 52 0.97 -3.76 1.69
N ALA A 53 0.39 -4.86 1.20
CA ALA A 53 0.94 -6.19 1.38
C ALA A 53 2.29 -6.35 0.65
N GLU A 54 2.45 -5.75 -0.53
CA GLU A 54 3.74 -5.71 -1.21
C GLU A 54 4.78 -4.90 -0.45
N LEU A 55 4.42 -3.72 0.07
CA LEU A 55 5.31 -2.92 0.91
C LEU A 55 5.75 -3.69 2.17
N LEU A 56 4.81 -4.38 2.84
CA LEU A 56 5.10 -5.24 3.98
C LEU A 56 6.12 -6.33 3.59
N ASN A 57 5.94 -6.98 2.44
CA ASN A 57 6.86 -8.01 1.96
C ASN A 57 8.25 -7.46 1.61
N ARG A 58 8.34 -6.22 1.08
CA ARG A 58 9.61 -5.63 0.62
C ARG A 58 10.43 -4.99 1.74
N LEU A 59 9.77 -4.25 2.63
CA LEU A 59 10.40 -3.61 3.80
C LEU A 59 10.59 -4.59 4.96
N GLY A 60 9.74 -5.62 5.01
CA GLY A 60 9.69 -6.60 6.08
C GLY A 60 8.87 -6.12 7.28
N ASP A 61 8.49 -7.09 8.12
CA ASP A 61 7.59 -6.88 9.25
C ASP A 61 8.05 -5.78 10.21
N ARG A 62 9.36 -5.67 10.44
CA ARG A 62 9.91 -4.77 11.47
C ARG A 62 9.69 -3.30 11.11
N GLU A 63 10.08 -2.88 9.92
CA GLU A 63 10.00 -1.48 9.50
C GLU A 63 8.54 -1.07 9.31
N PHE A 64 7.76 -1.90 8.62
CA PHE A 64 6.34 -1.67 8.40
C PHE A 64 5.57 -1.58 9.72
N SER A 65 5.82 -2.49 10.67
CA SER A 65 5.13 -2.50 11.96
C SER A 65 5.51 -1.32 12.85
N ILE A 66 6.75 -0.82 12.75
CA ILE A 66 7.16 0.39 13.47
C ILE A 66 6.35 1.59 12.97
N ALA A 67 6.32 1.81 11.65
CA ALA A 67 5.54 2.90 11.06
C ALA A 67 4.05 2.77 11.42
N LEU A 68 3.48 1.56 11.29
CA LEU A 68 2.08 1.32 11.62
C LEU A 68 1.79 1.52 13.11
N SER A 69 2.71 1.19 14.01
CA SER A 69 2.50 1.35 15.47
C SER A 69 2.34 2.80 15.90
N ALA A 70 2.88 3.75 15.13
CA ALA A 70 2.76 5.19 15.38
C ALA A 70 1.39 5.76 15.00
N GLU A 71 0.57 5.01 14.24
CA GLU A 71 -0.75 5.44 13.80
C GLU A 71 -1.82 5.31 14.88
N SER A 72 -2.97 5.95 14.65
CA SER A 72 -4.13 5.81 15.53
C SER A 72 -4.64 4.36 15.57
N ALA A 73 -5.29 3.96 16.67
CA ALA A 73 -5.82 2.60 16.81
C ALA A 73 -6.83 2.22 15.72
N GLU A 74 -7.55 3.21 15.19
CA GLU A 74 -8.51 3.04 14.10
C GLU A 74 -7.81 2.70 12.78
N ILE A 75 -6.80 3.50 12.39
CA ILE A 75 -6.00 3.27 11.18
C ILE A 75 -5.29 1.92 11.25
N ARG A 76 -4.66 1.61 12.40
CA ARG A 76 -4.01 0.30 12.60
C ARG A 76 -4.96 -0.86 12.39
N ARG A 77 -6.18 -0.77 12.92
CA ARG A 77 -7.20 -1.81 12.75
C ARG A 77 -7.62 -1.93 11.28
N ALA A 78 -7.83 -0.82 10.59
CA ALA A 78 -8.20 -0.82 9.17
C ALA A 78 -7.14 -1.51 8.32
N VAL A 79 -5.87 -1.12 8.48
CA VAL A 79 -4.73 -1.71 7.76
C VAL A 79 -4.58 -3.19 8.05
N VAL A 80 -4.58 -3.59 9.33
CA VAL A 80 -4.43 -5.01 9.72
C VAL A 80 -5.59 -5.84 9.18
N ASN A 81 -6.83 -5.37 9.28
CA ASN A 81 -7.98 -6.11 8.77
C ASN A 81 -7.90 -6.30 7.25
N GLY A 82 -7.53 -5.26 6.51
CA GLY A 82 -7.33 -5.36 5.06
C GLY A 82 -6.25 -6.39 4.72
N LEU A 83 -5.09 -6.32 5.39
CA LEU A 83 -3.98 -7.24 5.17
C LEU A 83 -4.32 -8.69 5.54
N VAL A 84 -5.04 -8.93 6.63
CA VAL A 84 -5.47 -10.29 7.01
C VAL A 84 -6.36 -10.89 5.93
N ILE A 85 -7.32 -10.11 5.42
CA ILE A 85 -8.21 -10.56 4.32
C ILE A 85 -7.40 -10.89 3.07
N GLU A 86 -6.43 -10.04 2.70
CA GLU A 86 -5.61 -10.28 1.50
C GLU A 86 -4.69 -11.49 1.66
N LEU A 87 -4.04 -11.64 2.82
CA LEU A 87 -3.07 -12.70 3.07
C LEU A 87 -3.71 -14.08 3.29
N ASP A 88 -4.95 -14.15 3.80
CA ASP A 88 -5.66 -15.41 4.03
C ASP A 88 -6.29 -16.00 2.74
N ASN A 89 -6.48 -15.22 1.67
CA ASN A 89 -7.25 -15.60 0.46
C ASN A 89 -6.40 -16.15 -0.73
N GLY A 90 -5.25 -16.78 -0.51
CA GLY A 90 -4.28 -17.18 -1.57
C GLY A 90 -4.82 -18.02 -2.76
N PRO A 91 -4.10 -18.05 -3.92
CA PRO A 91 -2.68 -18.38 -3.97
C PRO A 91 -1.74 -17.23 -4.41
N GLY A 92 -0.72 -17.00 -3.59
CA GLY A 92 0.60 -16.53 -3.99
C GLY A 92 0.77 -15.01 -4.00
N ALA A 93 1.48 -14.49 -2.98
CA ALA A 93 2.09 -13.15 -3.03
C ALA A 93 2.86 -12.90 -4.34
N ASP A 94 3.33 -13.95 -5.03
CA ASP A 94 3.96 -13.89 -6.35
C ASP A 94 2.99 -13.61 -7.51
N ALA A 95 1.75 -14.10 -7.45
CA ALA A 95 0.73 -13.84 -8.47
C ALA A 95 0.17 -12.42 -8.33
N SER A 96 -0.07 -11.97 -7.09
CA SER A 96 -0.41 -10.58 -6.79
C SER A 96 0.72 -9.63 -7.21
N ARG A 97 1.99 -10.01 -6.99
CA ARG A 97 3.18 -9.25 -7.49
C ARG A 97 3.19 -9.07 -8.99
N ALA A 98 2.95 -10.13 -9.76
CA ALA A 98 2.96 -10.05 -11.22
C ALA A 98 1.79 -9.20 -11.74
N ALA A 99 0.60 -9.39 -11.16
CA ALA A 99 -0.60 -8.64 -11.54
C ALA A 99 -0.52 -7.16 -11.15
N PHE A 100 0.01 -6.84 -9.97
CA PHE A 100 0.24 -5.47 -9.54
C PHE A 100 1.33 -4.80 -10.37
N ALA A 101 2.44 -5.48 -10.64
CA ALA A 101 3.50 -4.96 -11.51
C ALA A 101 3.03 -4.79 -12.97
N GLU A 102 2.08 -5.59 -13.45
CA GLU A 102 1.45 -5.41 -14.77
C GLU A 102 0.46 -4.23 -14.77
N LYS A 103 -0.36 -4.12 -13.71
CA LYS A 103 -1.44 -3.13 -13.58
C LYS A 103 -0.94 -1.74 -13.19
N TYR A 104 0.15 -1.70 -12.43
CA TYR A 104 0.87 -0.51 -11.99
C TYR A 104 2.36 -0.75 -12.21
N PRO A 105 2.85 -0.69 -13.46
CA PRO A 105 4.25 -0.92 -13.78
C PRO A 105 5.12 0.13 -13.09
N TYR A 106 5.58 -0.22 -11.89
CA TYR A 106 6.66 0.45 -11.20
C TYR A 106 7.90 -0.41 -11.37
N THR A 107 8.47 -0.36 -12.57
CA THR A 107 9.81 -0.91 -12.73
C THR A 107 10.78 0.01 -12.00
N ALA A 108 11.59 -0.54 -11.10
CA ALA A 108 12.79 0.11 -10.57
C ALA A 108 13.83 0.46 -11.67
N ALA A 109 13.49 0.26 -12.94
CA ALA A 109 14.35 0.39 -14.12
C ALA A 109 14.41 1.80 -14.72
N THR A 110 13.69 2.80 -14.19
CA THR A 110 13.98 4.22 -14.50
C THR A 110 15.09 4.80 -13.62
N ILE A 111 16.13 4.02 -13.37
CA ILE A 111 17.47 4.55 -13.09
C ILE A 111 18.31 4.24 -14.32
N SER A 112 18.46 5.22 -15.19
CA SER A 112 19.63 5.31 -16.06
C SER A 112 20.32 6.65 -15.77
N PRO A 113 21.67 6.65 -15.79
CA PRO A 113 22.53 7.69 -15.24
C PRO A 113 22.38 9.07 -15.88
#